data_AF-A0AAP4Q175-F1
#
_entry.id   AF-A0AAP4Q175-F1
#
_cell.length_a   1.000
_cell.length_b   1.000
_cell.length_c   1.000
_cell.angle_alpha   90.00
_cell.angle_beta   90.00
_cell.angle_gamma   90.00
#
_symmetry.space_group_name_H-M   'P 1'
#
loop_
_entity.id
_entity.type
_entity.pdbx_description
1 polymer ?
#
loop_
_entity_poly.entity_id
_entity_poly.type
_entity_poly.pdbx_seq_one_letter_code
_entity_poly.pdbx_strand_id
1 'polypeptide(L)' 'MELVYLWVENYKNIQKQGFKFSPRFECKYDGENLTITEDKDYVSIFPDGMTPKK' A
#
# COMPACT_ATOMS: atom_id res chain seq x y z
N MET A 1 0.08 4.98 -14.57
CA MET A 1 -0.69 5.07 -13.32
C MET A 1 -0.27 3.91 -12.44
N GLU A 2 -0.02 4.13 -11.15
CA GLU A 2 0.49 3.14 -10.19
C GLU A 2 -0.54 2.92 -9.08
N LEU A 3 -0.85 1.66 -8.75
CA LEU A 3 -1.75 1.31 -7.65
C LEU A 3 -0.94 1.21 -6.35
N VAL A 4 -1.22 2.09 -5.39
CA VAL A 4 -0.48 2.17 -4.11
C VAL A 4 -1.23 1.57 -2.92
N TYR A 5 -2.57 1.66 -2.93
CA TYR A 5 -3.44 1.19 -1.85
C TYR A 5 -4.78 0.71 -2.40
N LEU A 6 -5.36 -0.33 -1.80
CA LEU A 6 -6.72 -0.82 -2.06
C LEU A 6 -7.44 -1.05 -0.74
N TRP A 7 -8.64 -0.49 -0.61
CA TRP A 7 -9.56 -0.83 0.47
C TRP A 7 -10.66 -1.76 -0.03
N VAL A 8 -10.94 -2.80 0.74
CA VAL A 8 -11.99 -3.78 0.43
C VAL A 8 -13.02 -3.76 1.55
N GLU A 9 -14.23 -3.31 1.24
CA GLU A 9 -15.35 -3.28 2.20
C GLU A 9 -15.88 -4.69 2.50
N ASN A 10 -16.32 -5.42 1.47
CA ASN A 10 -16.77 -6.80 1.61
C ASN A 10 -16.62 -7.52 0.27
N TYR A 11 -15.63 -8.40 0.17
CA TYR A 11 -15.42 -9.23 -1.02
C TYR A 11 -14.87 -10.60 -0.64
N LYS A 12 -15.62 -11.65 -0.98
CA LYS A 12 -15.33 -13.05 -0.60
C LYS A 12 -15.11 -13.13 0.92
N ASN A 13 -13.88 -13.46 1.33
CA ASN A 13 -13.49 -13.64 2.72
C ASN A 13 -12.78 -12.41 3.29
N ILE A 14 -12.69 -11.31 2.54
CA ILE A 14 -12.04 -10.06 2.94
C ILE A 14 -13.13 -9.08 3.34
N GLN A 15 -13.07 -8.60 4.58
CA GLN A 15 -14.02 -7.64 5.12
C GLN A 15 -13.26 -6.48 5.76
N LYS A 16 -13.54 -5.25 5.31
CA LYS A 16 -12.98 -3.99 5.82
C LYS A 16 -11.46 -4.02 6.00
N GLN A 17 -10.76 -4.38 4.93
CA GLN A 17 -9.31 -4.54 4.96
C GLN A 17 -8.62 -3.71 3.87
N GLY A 18 -7.50 -3.08 4.27
CA GLY A 18 -6.62 -2.33 3.40
C GLY A 18 -5.40 -3.14 2.96
N PHE A 19 -4.98 -2.95 1.72
CA PHE A 19 -3.78 -3.55 1.14
C PHE A 19 -2.86 -2.44 0.64
N LYS A 20 -1.64 -2.39 1.17
CA LYS A 20 -0.57 -1.48 0.72
C LYS A 20 0.33 -2.22 -0.26
N PHE A 21 0.48 -1.68 -1.46
CA PHE A 21 1.25 -2.31 -2.54
C PHE A 21 2.67 -1.75 -2.67
N SER A 22 2.92 -0.60 -2.06
CA SER A 22 4.22 0.05 -2.11
C SER A 22 4.65 0.44 -0.70
N PRO A 23 5.81 -0.03 -0.22
CA PRO A 23 6.33 0.33 1.10
C PRO A 23 6.72 1.81 1.19
N ARG A 24 6.93 2.48 0.04
CA ARG A 24 7.33 3.89 -0.09
C ARG A 24 6.27 4.88 0.40
N PHE A 25 5.01 4.46 0.44
CA PHE A 25 3.89 5.33 0.81
C PHE A 25 3.26 4.85 2.09
N GLU A 26 3.15 5.70 3.09
CA GLU A 26 2.30 5.42 4.24
C GLU A 26 0.84 5.72 3.88
N CYS A 27 -0.04 4.75 4.15
CA CYS A 27 -1.46 4.85 3.81
C CYS A 27 -2.30 4.68 5.07
N LYS A 28 -3.14 5.67 5.36
CA LYS A 28 -4.07 5.65 6.50
C LYS A 28 -5.48 5.87 5.99
N TYR A 29 -6.34 4.89 6.24
CA TYR A 29 -7.76 4.96 5.92
C TYR A 29 -8.57 4.93 7.22
N ASP A 30 -9.45 5.91 7.41
CA ASP A 30 -10.28 6.04 8.63
C ASP A 30 -11.72 5.54 8.44
N GLY A 31 -12.08 5.07 7.24
CA GLY A 31 -13.44 4.68 6.87
C GLY A 31 -14.13 5.67 5.94
N GLU A 32 -13.63 6.90 5.83
CA GLU A 32 -14.19 7.95 4.99
C GLU A 32 -13.12 8.57 4.08
N ASN A 33 -11.93 8.81 4.63
CA ASN A 33 -10.82 9.49 3.97
C ASN A 33 -9.59 8.59 3.90
N LEU A 34 -8.89 8.66 2.76
CA LEU A 34 -7.59 8.03 2.55
C LEU A 34 -6.51 9.10 2.55
N THR A 35 -5.61 9.04 3.53
CA THR A 35 -4.39 9.86 3.57
C THR A 35 -3.21 9.04 3.08
N ILE A 36 -2.47 9.58 2.11
CA ILE A 36 -1.26 8.98 1.55
C ILE A 36 -0.11 9.94 1.75
N THR A 37 0.95 9.50 2.43
CA THR A 37 2.17 10.28 2.63
C THR A 37 3.34 9.52 2.03
N GLU A 38 4.11 10.17 1.17
CA GLU A 38 5.35 9.60 0.65
C GLU A 38 6.45 9.69 1.69
N ASP A 39 7.08 8.55 1.99
CA ASP A 39 8.30 8.51 2.78
C ASP A 39 9.48 8.82 1.85
N LYS A 40 9.98 10.06 1.94
CA LYS A 40 11.07 10.57 1.10
C LYS A 40 12.42 9.95 1.45
N ASP A 41 12.55 9.40 2.66
CA ASP A 41 13.78 8.80 3.16
C ASP A 41 13.74 7.27 3.06
N TYR A 42 12.72 6.71 2.38
CA TYR A 42 12.58 5.28 2.20
C TYR A 42 13.82 4.66 1.54
N VAL A 43 14.53 3.84 2.31
CA VAL A 43 15.59 2.95 1.83
C VAL A 43 14.99 1.55 1.67
N SER A 44 15.06 0.98 0.47
CA SER A 44 14.61 -0.40 0.24
C SER A 44 15.43 -1.35 1.09
N ILE A 45 14.78 -2.04 2.02
CA ILE A 45 15.37 -3.12 2.82
C ILE A 45 15.32 -4.47 2.10
N PHE A 46 14.67 -4.54 0.93
CA PHE A 46 14.64 -5.74 0.12
C PHE A 46 15.97 -5.91 -0.63
N PRO A 47 16.56 -7.12 -0.60
CA PRO A 47 17.77 -7.42 -1.36
C PRO A 47 17.56 -7.20 -2.87
N ASP A 48 18.61 -6.80 -3.57
CA ASP A 48 18.60 -6.68 -5.02
C ASP A 48 18.14 -8.00 -5.67
N GLY A 49 17.10 -7.93 -6.50
CA GLY A 49 16.51 -9.09 -7.17
C GLY A 49 15.27 -9.71 -6.49
N MET A 50 14.89 -9.28 -5.28
CA MET A 50 13.60 -9.63 -4.66
C MET A 50 12.49 -8.59 -4.91
N THR A 51 12.84 -7.43 -5.43
CA THR A 51 11.83 -6.47 -5.89
C THR A 51 11.13 -7.03 -7.14
N PRO A 52 9.78 -7.00 -7.20
CA PRO A 52 9.07 -7.45 -8.39
C PRO A 52 9.60 -6.65 -9.59
N LYS A 53 10.21 -7.34 -10.56
CA LYS A 53 10.63 -6.69 -11.80
C LYS A 53 9.36 -6.23 -12.53
N LYS A 54 9.32 -4.95 -12.88
CA LYS A 54 8.29 -4.35 -13.74
C LYS A 54 8.19 -5.08 -15.08
#